data_AF-A0A3C1WMH4-F1
#
_entry.id   AF-A0A3C1WMH4-F1
#
_cell.length_a   1.000
_cell.length_b   1.000
_cell.length_c   1.000
_cell.angle_alpha   90.00
_cell.angle_beta   90.00
_cell.angle_gamma   90.00
#
_symmetry.space_group_name_H-M   'P 1'
#
loop_
_entity.id
_entity.type
_entity.pdbx_description
1 polymer ?
#
loop_
_entity_poly.entity_id
_entity_poly.type
_entity_poly.pdbx_seq_one_letter_code
_entity_poly.pdbx_strand_id
1 'polypeptide(L)'
;SGCSIDSSVKFIRELENQFQTSLLDRGKMLFEAGGRLIEIPFNELENKIEASAISGEDFYFNNSITRLNELQSWKLKVKDSWIAVRMKTKIVQTIK
;
A
#
# COMPACT_ATOMS: atom_id res chain seq x y z
N SER A 1 -10.51 -30.66 -0.45
CA SER A 1 -11.82 -30.10 -0.03
C SER A 1 -11.65 -28.64 0.36
N GLY A 2 -11.47 -27.77 -0.63
CA GLY A 2 -11.21 -26.33 -0.48
C GLY A 2 -12.42 -25.44 -0.83
N CYS A 3 -13.63 -25.98 -0.73
CA CYS A 3 -14.82 -25.41 -1.37
C CYS A 3 -15.27 -24.04 -0.79
N SER A 4 -14.89 -23.71 0.46
CA SER A 4 -15.25 -22.42 1.08
C SER A 4 -14.31 -21.26 0.73
N ILE A 5 -13.03 -21.55 0.45
CA ILE A 5 -12.07 -20.56 -0.04
C ILE A 5 -12.42 -20.21 -1.49
N ASP A 6 -12.76 -21.22 -2.28
CA ASP A 6 -13.16 -21.05 -3.68
C ASP A 6 -14.43 -20.19 -3.82
N SER A 7 -15.42 -20.36 -2.93
CA SER A 7 -16.65 -19.55 -2.96
C SER A 7 -16.41 -18.09 -2.55
N SER A 8 -15.55 -17.85 -1.57
CA SER A 8 -15.20 -16.50 -1.11
C SER A 8 -14.42 -15.72 -2.17
N VAL A 9 -13.44 -16.37 -2.81
CA VAL A 9 -12.67 -15.76 -3.91
C VAL A 9 -13.58 -15.50 -5.11
N LYS A 10 -14.50 -16.42 -5.43
CA LYS A 10 -15.46 -16.22 -6.52
C LYS A 10 -16.34 -15.00 -6.29
N PHE A 11 -16.90 -14.83 -5.08
CA PHE A 11 -17.70 -13.67 -4.73
C PHE A 11 -16.92 -12.35 -4.89
N ILE A 12 -15.66 -12.30 -4.41
CA ILE A 12 -14.83 -11.12 -4.57
C ILE A 12 -14.58 -10.81 -6.06
N ARG A 13 -14.32 -11.82 -6.90
CA ARG A 13 -14.14 -11.64 -8.35
C ARG A 13 -15.40 -11.14 -9.05
N GLU A 14 -16.59 -11.57 -8.61
CA GLU A 14 -17.86 -11.04 -9.11
C GLU A 14 -17.98 -9.54 -8.81
N LEU A 15 -17.57 -9.09 -7.61
CA LEU A 15 -17.49 -7.67 -7.26
C LEU A 15 -16.45 -6.92 -8.09
N GLU A 16 -15.25 -7.48 -8.29
CA GLU A 16 -14.22 -6.87 -9.15
C GLU A 16 -14.76 -6.59 -10.56
N ASN A 17 -15.50 -7.55 -11.13
CA ASN A 17 -16.15 -7.41 -12.44
C ASN A 17 -17.27 -6.36 -12.42
N GLN A 18 -18.07 -6.31 -11.35
CA GLN A 18 -19.17 -5.34 -11.25
C GLN A 18 -18.64 -3.90 -11.13
N PHE A 19 -17.62 -3.69 -10.30
CA PHE A 19 -17.07 -2.37 -10.01
C PHE A 19 -15.90 -1.98 -10.91
N GLN A 20 -15.47 -2.86 -11.82
CA GLN A 20 -14.33 -2.66 -12.71
C GLN A 20 -13.07 -2.23 -11.93
N THR A 21 -12.86 -2.86 -10.78
CA THR A 21 -11.77 -2.55 -9.85
C THR A 21 -11.11 -3.81 -9.34
N SER A 22 -9.86 -3.71 -8.90
CA SER A 22 -9.13 -4.84 -8.32
C SER A 22 -9.21 -4.78 -6.80
N LEU A 23 -9.72 -5.84 -6.18
CA LEU A 23 -9.90 -5.99 -4.74
C LEU A 23 -8.91 -7.01 -4.15
N LEU A 24 -8.43 -7.94 -4.97
CA LEU A 24 -7.49 -8.99 -4.56
C LEU A 24 -6.03 -8.66 -4.84
N ASP A 25 -5.75 -7.60 -5.60
CA ASP A 25 -4.40 -7.17 -5.91
C ASP A 25 -3.74 -6.47 -4.72
N ARG A 26 -2.95 -7.26 -3.97
CA ARG A 26 -2.14 -6.78 -2.84
C ARG A 26 -0.84 -6.09 -3.28
N GLY A 27 -0.54 -6.06 -4.58
CA GLY A 27 0.63 -5.37 -5.13
C GLY A 27 0.40 -3.87 -5.25
N LYS A 28 -0.83 -3.39 -5.12
CA LYS A 28 -1.19 -1.97 -5.19
C LYS A 28 -1.20 -1.34 -3.81
N MET A 29 -0.47 -0.24 -3.67
CA MET A 29 -0.44 0.56 -2.45
C MET A 29 -1.06 1.92 -2.70
N LEU A 30 -1.95 2.35 -1.82
CA LEU A 30 -2.62 3.63 -1.91
C LEU A 30 -1.95 4.64 -0.97
N PHE A 31 -1.73 5.84 -1.48
CA PHE A 31 -1.22 6.98 -0.73
C PHE A 31 -2.10 8.20 -0.95
N GLU A 32 -2.09 9.13 -0.01
CA GLU A 32 -2.62 10.47 -0.18
C GLU A 32 -1.45 11.46 -0.10
N ALA A 33 -1.04 11.98 -1.26
CA ALA A 33 0.07 12.90 -1.39
C ALA A 33 -0.40 14.22 -2.01
N GLY A 34 -0.07 15.33 -1.38
CA GLY A 34 -0.53 16.66 -1.83
C GLY A 34 -2.06 16.78 -1.97
N GLY A 35 -2.82 16.08 -1.12
CA GLY A 35 -4.28 16.05 -1.14
C GLY A 35 -4.92 15.23 -2.26
N ARG A 36 -4.14 14.41 -2.97
CA ARG A 36 -4.62 13.50 -4.01
C ARG A 36 -4.32 12.06 -3.66
N LEU A 37 -5.25 11.17 -3.99
CA LEU A 37 -5.03 9.74 -3.91
C LEU A 37 -4.16 9.29 -5.10
N ILE A 38 -3.10 8.56 -4.80
CA ILE A 38 -2.21 7.95 -5.79
C ILE A 38 -2.02 6.48 -5.48
N GLU A 39 -2.13 5.65 -6.51
CA GLU A 39 -1.83 4.23 -6.43
C GLU A 39 -0.41 3.99 -6.93
N ILE A 40 0.38 3.25 -6.17
CA ILE A 40 1.76 2.91 -6.48
C ILE A 40 1.90 1.38 -6.40
N PRO A 41 2.30 0.72 -7.50
CA PRO A 41 2.68 -0.69 -7.47
C PRO A 41 3.87 -0.93 -6.53
N PHE A 42 3.87 -2.05 -5.80
CA PHE A 42 4.93 -2.38 -4.83
C PHE A 42 6.32 -2.41 -5.43
N ASN A 43 6.45 -2.94 -6.65
CA ASN A 43 7.70 -2.97 -7.40
C ASN A 43 8.20 -1.58 -7.85
N GLU A 44 7.33 -0.56 -7.84
CA GLU A 44 7.71 0.82 -8.18
C GLU A 44 7.96 1.70 -6.95
N LEU A 45 7.70 1.20 -5.75
CA LEU A 45 7.75 1.99 -4.51
C LEU A 45 9.09 2.69 -4.33
N GLU A 46 10.20 1.96 -4.49
CA GLU A 46 11.54 2.53 -4.31
C GLU A 46 11.79 3.64 -5.32
N ASN A 47 11.50 3.41 -6.61
CA ASN A 47 11.63 4.43 -7.66
C ASN A 47 10.78 5.68 -7.36
N LYS A 48 9.55 5.51 -6.83
CA LYS A 48 8.66 6.63 -6.46
C LYS A 48 9.15 7.39 -5.24
N ILE A 49 9.73 6.71 -4.25
CA ILE A 49 10.39 7.34 -3.11
C ILE A 49 11.59 8.17 -3.60
N GLU A 50 12.41 7.61 -4.49
CA GLU A 50 13.57 8.29 -5.04
C GLU A 50 13.21 9.52 -5.88
N ALA A 51 12.12 9.43 -6.65
CA ALA A 51 11.57 10.54 -7.41
C ALA A 51 10.85 11.59 -6.52
N SER A 52 10.85 11.43 -5.19
CA SER A 52 10.13 12.28 -4.24
C SER A 52 8.63 12.40 -4.55
N ALA A 53 8.04 11.36 -5.15
CA ALA A 53 6.61 11.32 -5.44
C ALA A 53 5.76 11.12 -4.19
N ILE A 54 6.37 10.60 -3.12
CA ILE A 54 5.81 10.51 -1.77
C ILE A 54 6.84 10.98 -0.74
N SER A 55 6.37 11.64 0.29
CA SER A 55 7.12 12.18 1.42
C SER A 55 6.72 11.48 2.72
N GLY A 56 7.52 11.68 3.77
CA GLY A 56 7.22 11.12 5.09
C GLY A 56 5.93 11.67 5.72
N GLU A 57 5.48 12.86 5.30
CA GLU A 57 4.27 13.51 5.83
C GLU A 57 2.99 13.11 5.09
N ASP A 58 3.10 12.50 3.91
CA ASP A 58 1.95 11.97 3.17
C ASP A 58 1.31 10.79 3.91
N PHE A 59 0.06 10.48 3.58
CA PHE A 59 -0.62 9.33 4.19
C PHE A 59 -0.48 8.08 3.34
N TYR A 60 -0.35 6.94 4.01
CA TYR A 60 -0.38 5.59 3.44
C TYR A 60 -1.60 4.84 3.99
N PHE A 61 -2.23 4.03 3.14
CA PHE A 61 -3.33 3.15 3.53
C PHE A 61 -2.83 1.70 3.69
N ASN A 62 -2.72 1.25 4.95
CA ASN A 62 -2.11 -0.03 5.31
C ASN A 62 -3.07 -1.21 5.18
N ASN A 63 -3.11 -1.82 4.00
CA ASN A 63 -3.92 -3.02 3.73
C ASN A 63 -3.33 -4.33 4.29
N SER A 64 -2.22 -4.26 5.04
CA SER A 64 -1.57 -5.42 5.67
C SER A 64 -1.99 -5.64 7.13
N ILE A 65 -2.97 -4.88 7.63
CA ILE A 65 -3.52 -5.02 8.98
C ILE A 65 -4.17 -6.40 9.14
N THR A 66 -3.89 -7.06 10.27
CA THR A 66 -4.43 -8.40 10.56
C THR A 66 -5.26 -8.44 11.84
N ARG A 67 -5.18 -7.39 12.67
CA ARG A 67 -5.90 -7.31 13.95
C ARG A 67 -6.82 -6.09 13.99
N LEU A 68 -7.97 -6.23 14.63
CA LEU A 68 -8.99 -5.17 14.71
C LEU A 68 -8.46 -3.90 15.39
N ASN A 69 -7.62 -4.03 16.41
CA ASN A 69 -7.04 -2.89 17.13
C ASN A 69 -6.09 -2.06 16.25
N GLU A 70 -5.49 -2.65 15.22
CA GLU A 70 -4.60 -1.97 14.28
C GLU A 70 -5.37 -1.13 13.25
N LEU A 71 -6.69 -1.33 13.11
CA LEU A 71 -7.54 -0.62 12.14
C LEU A 71 -7.52 0.91 12.32
N GLN A 72 -7.28 1.38 13.55
CA GLN A 72 -7.10 2.81 13.84
C GLN A 72 -5.91 3.42 13.08
N SER A 73 -4.93 2.59 12.75
CA SER A 73 -3.74 2.94 11.97
C SER A 73 -3.86 2.49 10.51
N TRP A 74 -5.07 2.27 10.00
CA TRP A 74 -5.28 1.95 8.59
C TRP A 74 -4.83 3.09 7.69
N LYS A 75 -5.10 4.34 8.08
CA LYS A 75 -4.53 5.54 7.45
C LYS A 75 -3.50 6.15 8.41
N LEU A 76 -2.23 6.13 8.02
CA LEU A 76 -1.13 6.67 8.84
C LEU A 76 -0.11 7.39 7.96
N LYS A 77 0.73 8.24 8.57
CA LYS A 77 1.79 8.91 7.79
C LYS A 77 2.82 7.89 7.30
N VAL A 78 3.39 8.13 6.13
CA VAL A 78 4.41 7.25 5.55
C VAL A 78 5.57 7.05 6.53
N LYS A 79 6.01 8.10 7.23
CA LYS A 79 7.09 8.04 8.23
C LYS A 79 6.79 7.17 9.46
N ASP A 80 5.51 6.94 9.74
CA ASP A 80 5.04 6.14 10.88
C ASP A 80 4.72 4.69 10.44
N SER A 81 4.92 4.37 9.16
CA SER A 81 4.66 3.06 8.57
C SER A 81 5.95 2.25 8.36
N TRP A 82 5.80 0.98 7.95
CA TRP A 82 6.91 0.12 7.54
C TRP A 82 7.71 0.68 6.34
N ILE A 83 7.11 1.58 5.56
CA ILE A 83 7.74 2.24 4.39
C ILE A 83 8.86 3.17 4.84
N ALA A 84 8.79 3.71 6.07
CA ALA A 84 9.80 4.62 6.62
C ALA A 84 11.22 4.03 6.61
N VAL A 85 11.35 2.71 6.79
CA VAL A 85 12.64 2.01 6.72
C VAL A 85 13.26 2.14 5.33
N ARG A 86 12.44 2.06 4.28
CA ARG A 86 12.87 2.16 2.88
C ARG A 86 13.24 3.59 2.47
N MET A 87 12.65 4.60 3.12
CA MET A 87 13.00 6.01 2.85
C MET A 87 14.38 6.40 3.38
N LYS A 88 14.89 5.74 4.43
CA LYS A 88 16.16 6.11 5.10
C LYS A 88 17.41 5.58 4.41
N THR A 89 17.27 4.74 3.38
CA THR A 89 18.38 3.99 2.76
C THR A 89 19.39 4.87 2.01
N LYS A 90 19.15 6.17 1.79
CA LYS A 90 20.05 7.06 1.02
C LYS A 90 21.04 7.93 1.82
N ILE A 91 21.26 7.71 3.12
CA ILE A 91 22.31 8.48 3.85
C ILE A 91 23.72 7.86 3.69
N VAL A 92 23.85 6.60 3.27
CA VAL A 92 25.15 5.87 3.32
C VAL A 92 25.88 5.76 1.98
N GLN A 93 25.31 6.18 0.85
CA GLN A 93 25.92 5.97 -0.48
C GLN A 93 26.55 7.20 -1.15
N THR A 94 26.63 8.35 -0.49
CA THR A 94 27.27 9.57 -1.06
C THR A 94 28.60 9.93 -0.40
N ILE A 95 29.23 8.98 0.31
CA ILE A 95 30.63 9.11 0.74
C ILE A 95 31.42 7.97 0.09
N LYS A 96 31.74 8.14 -1.19
CA LYS A 96 32.89 7.50 -1.84
C LYS A 96 33.35 8.34 -3.01
#